data_AF-A0A699WTI9-F1
#
_entry.id   AF-A0A699WTI9-F1
#
_cell.length_a   1.000
_cell.length_b   1.000
_cell.length_c   1.000
_cell.angle_alpha   90.00
_cell.angle_beta   90.00
_cell.angle_gamma   90.00
#
_symmetry.space_group_name_H-M   'P 1'
#
loop_
_entity.id
_entity.type
_entity.pdbx_description
1 polymer ?
#
loop_
_entity_poly.entity_id
_entity_poly.type
_entity_poly.pdbx_seq_one_letter_code
_entity_poly.pdbx_strand_id
1 'polypeptide(L)'
;TANARQTELTYRRQASLYKQKVISQADYEAAQAAYNASQEQLKAIRAQITAAQSTVRSAQAGLEEARKNLNKTTIYAPVSGTVSKLNVKKGERVVGTTQMAGTEIMRIANLNNMEV
;
A
#
# COMPACT_ATOMS: atom_id res chain seq x y z
N THR A 1 1.28 -8.38 -23.86
CA THR A 1 2.73 -8.55 -24.16
C THR A 1 3.03 -9.25 -25.47
N ALA A 2 2.03 -9.86 -26.15
CA ALA A 2 2.21 -10.52 -27.45
C ALA A 2 2.83 -9.61 -28.54
N ASN A 3 2.46 -8.32 -28.56
CA ASN A 3 3.00 -7.35 -29.52
C ASN A 3 4.52 -7.11 -29.33
N ALA A 4 4.99 -6.87 -28.10
CA ALA A 4 6.41 -6.66 -27.83
C ALA A 4 7.30 -7.86 -28.22
N ARG A 5 6.82 -9.08 -27.94
CA ARG A 5 7.52 -10.31 -28.34
C ARG A 5 7.56 -10.48 -29.86
N GLN A 6 6.46 -10.15 -30.54
CA GLN A 6 6.40 -10.19 -32.00
C GLN A 6 7.38 -9.18 -32.62
N THR A 7 7.46 -7.97 -32.08
CA THR A 7 8.37 -6.92 -32.55
C THR A 7 9.83 -7.30 -32.29
N GLU A 8 10.13 -7.90 -31.13
CA GLU A 8 11.46 -8.44 -30.83
C GLU A 8 11.89 -9.54 -31.81
N LEU A 9 11.02 -10.51 -32.07
CA LEU A 9 11.27 -11.58 -33.03
C LEU A 9 11.47 -11.05 -34.46
N THR A 10 10.69 -10.04 -34.84
CA THR A 10 10.80 -9.38 -36.14
C THR A 10 12.12 -8.61 -36.27
N TYR A 11 12.50 -7.84 -35.25
CA TYR A 11 13.79 -7.16 -35.18
C TYR A 11 14.95 -8.13 -35.26
N ARG A 12 14.94 -9.24 -34.49
CA ARG A 12 15.99 -10.26 -34.54
C ARG A 12 16.12 -10.89 -35.92
N ARG A 13 15.00 -11.17 -36.59
CA ARG A 13 14.99 -11.73 -37.95
C ARG A 13 15.60 -10.74 -38.95
N GLN A 14 15.17 -9.48 -38.91
CA GLN A 14 15.70 -8.44 -39.79
C GLN A 14 17.17 -8.14 -39.51
N ALA A 15 17.61 -8.14 -38.26
CA ALA A 15 19.02 -7.98 -37.90
C ALA A 15 19.90 -9.08 -38.51
N SER A 16 19.42 -10.34 -38.50
CA SER A 16 20.13 -11.45 -39.14
C SER A 16 20.20 -11.29 -40.66
N LEU A 17 19.10 -10.90 -41.29
CA LEU A 17 19.03 -10.69 -42.74
C LEU A 17 19.89 -9.48 -43.18
N TYR A 18 19.97 -8.43 -42.36
CA TYR A 18 20.82 -7.26 -42.63
C TYR A 18 22.30 -7.63 -42.55
N LYS A 19 22.71 -8.45 -41.57
CA LYS A 19 24.08 -9.00 -41.49
C LYS A 19 24.44 -9.84 -42.72
N GLN A 20 23.46 -10.54 -43.28
CA GLN A 20 23.60 -11.31 -44.52
C GLN A 20 23.46 -10.43 -45.78
N LYS A 21 23.28 -9.10 -45.64
CA LYS A 21 23.08 -8.12 -46.72
C LYS A 21 21.87 -8.40 -47.61
N VAL A 22 20.84 -9.06 -47.08
CA VAL A 22 19.63 -9.47 -47.81
C VAL A 22 18.52 -8.41 -47.77
N ILE A 23 18.59 -7.47 -46.81
CA ILE A 23 17.62 -6.38 -46.66
C ILE A 23 18.31 -5.02 -46.67
N SER A 24 17.53 -3.97 -46.93
CA SER A 24 18.03 -2.58 -46.93
C SER A 24 18.29 -2.07 -45.50
N GLN A 25 19.12 -1.04 -45.40
CA GLN A 25 19.35 -0.35 -44.13
C GLN A 25 18.07 0.31 -43.59
N ALA A 26 17.22 0.83 -44.49
CA ALA A 26 15.95 1.45 -44.12
C ALA A 26 14.98 0.46 -43.44
N ASP A 27 14.92 -0.79 -43.94
CA ASP A 27 14.08 -1.83 -43.33
C ASP A 27 14.56 -2.18 -41.92
N TYR A 28 15.88 -2.35 -41.76
CA TYR A 28 16.49 -2.64 -40.46
C TYR A 28 16.24 -1.51 -39.44
N GLU A 29 16.43 -0.25 -39.84
CA GLU A 29 16.19 0.91 -38.99
C GLU A 29 14.71 1.02 -38.59
N ALA A 30 13.79 0.70 -39.50
CA ALA A 30 12.35 0.68 -39.20
C ALA A 30 12.00 -0.37 -38.13
N ALA A 31 12.54 -1.60 -38.22
CA ALA A 31 12.31 -2.60 -37.18
C ALA A 31 13.01 -2.26 -35.85
N GLN A 32 14.18 -1.62 -35.89
CA GLN A 32 14.86 -1.14 -34.69
C GLN A 32 14.04 -0.06 -33.98
N ALA A 33 13.49 0.90 -34.73
CA ALA A 33 12.61 1.93 -34.21
C ALA A 33 11.34 1.33 -33.58
N ALA A 34 10.71 0.36 -34.26
CA ALA A 34 9.53 -0.33 -33.74
C ALA A 34 9.84 -1.10 -32.43
N TYR A 35 10.98 -1.79 -32.36
CA TYR A 35 11.42 -2.48 -31.16
C TYR A 35 11.66 -1.52 -29.99
N ASN A 36 12.38 -0.42 -30.23
CA ASN A 36 12.63 0.60 -29.21
C ASN A 36 11.33 1.22 -28.69
N ALA A 37 10.41 1.58 -29.58
CA ALA A 37 9.10 2.10 -29.19
C ALA A 37 8.33 1.10 -28.30
N SER A 38 8.35 -0.18 -28.65
CA SER A 38 7.70 -1.21 -27.83
C SER A 38 8.38 -1.40 -26.46
N GLN A 39 9.71 -1.23 -26.35
CA GLN A 39 10.43 -1.31 -25.08
C GLN A 39 10.08 -0.14 -24.16
N GLU A 40 10.05 1.07 -24.70
CA GLU A 40 9.64 2.26 -23.93
C GLU A 40 8.19 2.15 -23.47
N GLN A 41 7.29 1.61 -24.30
CA GLN A 41 5.91 1.35 -23.89
C GLN A 41 5.83 0.33 -22.74
N LEU A 42 6.63 -0.74 -22.76
CA LEU A 42 6.70 -1.69 -21.64
C LEU A 42 7.22 -1.03 -20.36
N LYS A 43 8.22 -0.16 -20.47
CA LYS A 43 8.76 0.60 -19.34
C LYS A 43 7.70 1.54 -18.74
N ALA A 44 6.95 2.24 -19.59
CA ALA A 44 5.85 3.09 -19.16
C ALA A 44 4.75 2.29 -18.43
N ILE A 45 4.34 1.13 -18.97
CA ILE A 45 3.37 0.25 -18.33
C ILE A 45 3.88 -0.26 -16.98
N ARG A 46 5.16 -0.66 -16.89
CA ARG A 46 5.76 -1.07 -15.61
C ARG A 46 5.73 0.06 -14.57
N ALA A 47 6.04 1.29 -14.98
CA ALA A 47 5.96 2.45 -14.10
C ALA A 47 4.51 2.70 -13.62
N GLN A 48 3.52 2.55 -14.50
CA GLN A 48 2.10 2.63 -14.13
C GLN A 48 1.69 1.55 -13.13
N ILE A 49 2.16 0.31 -13.30
CA ILE A 49 1.91 -0.78 -12.35
C ILE A 49 2.48 -0.42 -10.98
N THR A 50 3.72 0.06 -10.92
CA THR A 50 4.34 0.48 -9.65
C THR A 50 3.56 1.62 -8.98
N ALA A 51 3.10 2.60 -9.77
CA ALA A 51 2.27 3.68 -9.25
C ALA A 51 0.94 3.15 -8.68
N ALA A 52 0.25 2.28 -9.41
CA ALA A 52 -0.99 1.65 -8.96
C ALA A 52 -0.78 0.82 -7.69
N GLN A 53 0.31 0.06 -7.60
CA GLN A 53 0.68 -0.68 -6.38
C GLN A 53 0.90 0.25 -5.18
N SER A 54 1.54 1.41 -5.40
CA SER A 54 1.72 2.41 -4.33
C SER A 54 0.38 2.97 -3.86
N THR A 55 -0.56 3.27 -4.77
CA THR A 55 -1.91 3.69 -4.41
C THR A 55 -2.64 2.63 -3.59
N VAL A 56 -2.54 1.36 -3.98
CA VAL A 56 -3.12 0.25 -3.20
C VAL A 56 -2.50 0.17 -1.81
N ARG A 57 -1.18 0.27 -1.68
CA ARG A 57 -0.50 0.29 -0.37
C ARG A 57 -0.95 1.45 0.50
N SER A 58 -1.10 2.65 -0.05
CA SER A 58 -1.61 3.81 0.68
C SER A 58 -3.05 3.59 1.16
N ALA A 59 -3.91 3.03 0.31
CA ALA A 59 -5.29 2.69 0.71
C ALA A 59 -5.33 1.61 1.80
N GLN A 60 -4.44 0.62 1.74
CA GLN A 60 -4.29 -0.40 2.78
C GLN A 60 -3.84 0.21 4.12
N ALA A 61 -2.86 1.12 4.10
CA ALA A 61 -2.42 1.82 5.30
C ALA A 61 -3.56 2.63 5.95
N GLY A 62 -4.37 3.33 5.14
CA GLY A 62 -5.55 4.04 5.64
C GLY A 62 -6.60 3.10 6.24
N LEU A 63 -6.79 1.91 5.64
CA LEU A 63 -7.68 0.89 6.19
C LEU A 63 -7.17 0.35 7.54
N GLU A 64 -5.87 0.09 7.66
CA GLU A 64 -5.26 -0.36 8.92
C GLU A 64 -5.38 0.70 10.02
N GLU A 65 -5.18 1.98 9.68
CA GLU A 65 -5.38 3.09 10.61
C GLU A 65 -6.84 3.17 11.08
N ALA A 66 -7.80 3.09 10.15
CA ALA A 66 -9.22 3.08 10.49
C ALA A 66 -9.58 1.90 11.40
N ARG A 67 -9.05 0.70 11.12
CA ARG A 67 -9.22 -0.49 11.99
C ARG A 67 -8.61 -0.28 13.37
N LYS A 68 -7.43 0.32 13.46
CA LYS A 68 -6.78 0.63 14.74
C LYS A 68 -7.61 1.63 15.54
N ASN A 69 -8.18 2.64 14.89
CA ASN A 69 -9.06 3.61 15.54
C ASN A 69 -10.37 2.97 15.99
N LEU A 70 -10.94 2.05 15.21
CA LEU A 70 -12.09 1.26 15.63
C LEU A 70 -11.76 0.41 16.86
N ASN A 71 -10.62 -0.28 16.89
CA ASN A 71 -10.21 -1.07 18.06
C ASN A 71 -10.03 -0.21 19.31
N LYS A 72 -9.53 1.02 19.19
CA LYS A 72 -9.42 1.97 20.30
C LYS A 72 -10.78 2.42 20.87
N THR A 73 -11.89 2.19 20.17
CA THR A 73 -13.23 2.50 20.72
C THR A 73 -13.66 1.52 21.81
N THR A 74 -13.03 0.34 21.88
CA THR A 74 -13.29 -0.64 22.92
C THR A 74 -12.13 -0.64 23.90
N ILE A 75 -12.40 -0.32 25.15
CA ILE A 75 -11.39 -0.22 26.20
C ILE A 75 -11.51 -1.44 27.11
N TYR A 76 -10.41 -2.18 27.23
CA TYR A 76 -10.30 -3.35 28.10
C TYR A 76 -9.48 -3.02 29.36
N ALA A 77 -9.77 -3.73 30.44
CA ALA A 77 -8.97 -3.64 31.67
C ALA A 77 -7.57 -4.23 31.43
N PRO A 78 -6.47 -3.49 31.72
CA PRO A 78 -5.11 -4.02 31.58
C PRO A 78 -4.74 -5.02 32.67
N VAL A 79 -5.45 -4.98 33.81
CA VAL A 79 -5.22 -5.84 34.98
C VAL A 79 -6.55 -6.25 35.60
N SER A 80 -6.56 -7.41 36.26
CA SER A 80 -7.68 -7.84 37.10
C SER A 80 -7.77 -6.96 38.35
N GLY A 81 -8.98 -6.49 38.67
CA GLY A 81 -9.24 -5.66 39.84
C GLY A 81 -10.72 -5.31 39.94
N THR A 82 -11.08 -4.48 40.91
CA THR A 82 -12.46 -4.01 41.09
C THR A 82 -12.59 -2.57 40.60
N VAL A 83 -13.69 -2.23 39.91
CA VAL A 83 -13.96 -0.85 39.50
C VAL A 83 -14.27 -0.02 40.74
N SER A 84 -13.33 0.84 41.13
CA SER A 84 -13.45 1.72 42.30
C SER A 84 -14.25 2.99 41.98
N LYS A 85 -14.16 3.50 40.76
CA LYS A 85 -14.88 4.70 40.32
C LYS A 85 -15.26 4.63 38.85
N LEU A 86 -16.50 5.02 38.52
CA LEU A 86 -16.99 5.16 37.15
C LEU A 86 -17.38 6.62 36.93
N ASN A 87 -16.56 7.36 36.17
CA ASN A 87 -16.75 8.79 35.94
C ASN A 87 -17.64 9.08 34.73
N VAL A 88 -17.73 8.14 33.78
CA VAL A 88 -18.45 8.32 32.52
C VAL A 88 -19.50 7.22 32.35
N LYS A 89 -20.70 7.60 31.95
CA LYS A 89 -21.82 6.68 31.70
C LYS A 89 -22.15 6.56 30.21
N LYS A 90 -22.91 5.51 29.86
CA LYS A 90 -23.36 5.26 28.49
C LYS A 90 -24.12 6.49 27.97
N GLY A 91 -23.69 7.01 26.82
CA GLY A 91 -24.29 8.19 26.17
C GLY A 91 -23.53 9.50 26.41
N GLU A 92 -22.55 9.51 27.31
CA GLU A 92 -21.68 10.67 27.51
C GLU A 92 -20.52 10.70 26.51
N ARG A 93 -20.15 11.91 26.07
CA ARG A 93 -19.07 12.12 25.09
C ARG A 93 -17.72 12.17 25.79
N VAL A 94 -16.82 11.25 25.45
CA VAL A 94 -15.43 11.24 25.92
C VAL A 94 -14.49 11.80 24.85
N VAL A 95 -13.38 12.41 25.27
CA VAL A 95 -12.29 12.82 24.37
C VAL A 95 -11.07 11.94 24.57
N GLY A 96 -10.44 11.55 23.46
CA GLY A 96 -9.18 10.81 23.47
C GLY A 96 -7.99 11.68 23.86
N THR A 97 -6.87 11.03 24.19
CA THR A 97 -5.62 11.69 24.61
C THR A 97 -4.79 12.25 23.45
N THR A 98 -5.28 12.21 22.21
CA THR A 98 -4.46 12.52 21.01
C THR A 98 -4.10 14.00 20.89
N GLN A 99 -4.85 14.91 21.50
CA GLN A 99 -4.58 16.37 21.46
C GLN A 99 -4.77 17.10 22.81
N MET A 100 -5.45 16.48 23.80
CA MET A 100 -5.73 17.06 25.12
C MET A 100 -5.51 16.00 26.20
N ALA A 101 -5.49 16.42 27.48
CA ALA A 101 -5.61 15.50 28.61
C ALA A 101 -6.94 14.72 28.45
N GLY A 102 -6.84 13.42 28.15
CA GLY A 102 -7.99 12.57 27.86
C GLY A 102 -8.94 12.45 29.05
N THR A 103 -10.19 12.08 28.79
CA THR A 103 -11.20 11.90 29.84
C THR A 103 -10.95 10.62 30.65
N GLU A 104 -10.82 10.71 31.98
CA GLU A 104 -10.78 9.52 32.85
C GLU A 104 -12.17 8.86 32.85
N ILE A 105 -12.28 7.67 32.25
CA ILE A 105 -13.56 6.94 32.10
C ILE A 105 -13.89 6.15 33.37
N MET A 106 -12.93 5.35 33.85
CA MET A 106 -13.08 4.51 35.04
C MET A 106 -11.74 4.28 35.73
N ARG A 107 -11.78 3.95 37.02
CA ARG A 107 -10.62 3.56 37.82
C ARG A 107 -10.77 2.13 38.32
N ILE A 108 -9.76 1.32 38.09
CA ILE A 108 -9.66 -0.05 38.60
C ILE A 108 -8.69 -0.04 39.78
N ALA A 109 -9.11 -0.58 40.91
CA ALA A 109 -8.30 -0.73 42.11
C ALA A 109 -8.08 -2.22 42.41
N ASN A 110 -6.87 -2.57 42.87
CA ASN A 110 -6.56 -3.89 43.38
C ASN A 110 -6.74 -3.89 44.91
N LEU A 111 -7.77 -4.57 45.40
CA LEU A 111 -8.15 -4.59 46.82
C LEU A 111 -7.24 -5.50 47.68
N ASN A 112 -6.32 -6.26 47.08
CA ASN A 112 -5.39 -7.12 47.82
C ASN A 112 -4.27 -6.34 48.51
N ASN A 113 -4.10 -5.04 48.22
CA ASN A 113 -2.99 -4.21 48.70
C ASN A 113 -3.48 -2.97 49.47
N MET A 114 -4.63 -3.06 50.15
CA MET A 114 -5.10 -2.00 51.03
C MET A 114 -4.29 -1.97 52.32
N GLU A 115 -3.33 -1.05 52.42
CA GLU A 115 -2.81 -0.61 53.72
C GLU A 115 -3.87 0.24 54.45
N VAL A 116 -4.01 -0.03 55.75
CA VAL A 116 -4.92 0.65 56.68
C VAL A 116 -4.33 1.93 57.24
#